data_AF-A0A7X2FRU8-F1
#
_entry.id   AF-A0A7X2FRU8-F1
#
_cell.length_a   1.000
_cell.length_b   1.000
_cell.length_c   1.000
_cell.angle_alpha   90.00
_cell.angle_beta   90.00
_cell.angle_gamma   90.00
#
_symmetry.space_group_name_H-M   'P 1'
#
loop_
_entity.id
_entity.type
_entity.pdbx_description
1 polymer ?
#
loop_
_entity_poly.entity_id
_entity_poly.type
_entity_poly.pdbx_seq_one_letter_code
_entity_poly.pdbx_strand_id
1 'polypeptide(L)'
;MSATSRILLIAIAVLSGTAGLRAQEPAIADDVEACRADPRFLVGGAAMGECLLEIAADTEEQLAVKLSQTAKLYCTDSDRQALRASHEQWLAARQRQCGLLTDSPGNTSSYVNGAACSLIAVRQQLEVLELLENYARPRCDGPALTIAASRFGEQSDETVEIPYADMSWQVTGETGDRHLVVRQTADGTELARQDISDCRFCGDSREDNCQEDGVFVLQDWRTPEKPALFHVCHVGAHSQRLDLIDPTVTGGASQLRVTAPYILTWKLRNGTLTATPDGDNRQRKFWPTP
;
A
#
# COMPACT_ATOMS: atom_id res chain seq x y z
N MET A 1 46.03 -48.25 -36.07
CA MET A 1 44.57 -48.48 -35.93
C MET A 1 44.23 -48.33 -34.45
N SER A 2 44.38 -47.14 -33.86
CA SER A 2 43.37 -46.09 -33.63
C SER A 2 42.03 -46.61 -33.09
N ALA A 3 41.92 -46.69 -31.75
CA ALA A 3 40.67 -46.83 -31.03
C ALA A 3 40.26 -45.43 -30.52
N THR A 4 39.05 -45.07 -30.89
CA THR A 4 38.39 -43.77 -30.80
C THR A 4 38.18 -43.26 -29.37
N SER A 5 38.78 -42.10 -29.05
CA SER A 5 38.24 -41.16 -28.08
C SER A 5 37.01 -40.48 -28.69
N ARG A 6 35.83 -40.60 -28.05
CA ARG A 6 34.68 -39.76 -28.36
C ARG A 6 34.53 -38.72 -27.25
N ILE A 7 34.94 -37.51 -27.59
CA ILE A 7 34.72 -36.28 -26.81
C ILE A 7 33.22 -36.02 -26.75
N LEU A 8 32.70 -35.86 -25.54
CA LEU A 8 31.34 -35.42 -25.26
C LEU A 8 31.23 -33.92 -25.64
N LEU A 9 30.64 -33.62 -26.80
CA LEU A 9 30.26 -32.26 -27.16
C LEU A 9 29.01 -31.88 -26.35
N ILE A 10 29.19 -31.03 -25.34
CA ILE A 10 28.08 -30.32 -24.70
C ILE A 10 27.63 -29.23 -25.68
N ALA A 11 26.49 -29.46 -26.32
CA ALA A 11 25.80 -28.43 -27.08
C ALA A 11 25.20 -27.43 -26.08
N ILE A 12 25.86 -26.28 -25.91
CA ILE A 12 25.24 -25.10 -25.30
C ILE A 12 24.22 -24.60 -26.31
N ALA A 13 22.96 -24.97 -26.11
CA ALA A 13 21.85 -24.33 -26.79
C ALA A 13 21.77 -22.90 -26.28
N VAL A 14 22.38 -21.97 -27.02
CA VAL A 14 22.09 -20.54 -26.93
C VAL A 14 20.64 -20.41 -27.38
N LEU A 15 19.72 -20.42 -26.42
CA LEU A 15 18.35 -19.99 -26.61
C LEU A 15 18.41 -18.50 -26.96
N SER A 16 18.52 -18.21 -28.25
CA SER A 16 18.23 -16.92 -28.85
C SER A 16 16.71 -16.65 -28.77
N GLY A 17 16.18 -16.67 -27.55
CA GLY A 17 14.89 -16.10 -27.25
C GLY A 17 15.04 -14.60 -27.27
N THR A 18 14.88 -14.00 -28.44
CA THR A 18 14.37 -12.62 -28.51
C THR A 18 12.92 -12.65 -28.05
N ALA A 19 12.72 -12.93 -26.76
CA ALA A 19 11.60 -12.37 -26.04
C ALA A 19 11.85 -10.88 -26.09
N GLY A 20 11.32 -10.23 -27.14
CA GLY A 20 11.19 -8.80 -27.15
C GLY A 20 10.48 -8.47 -25.85
N LEU A 21 11.22 -7.87 -24.92
CA LEU A 21 10.68 -6.88 -24.01
C LEU A 21 10.03 -5.82 -24.91
N ARG A 22 8.83 -6.11 -25.43
CA ARG A 22 7.90 -5.05 -25.72
C ARG A 22 7.67 -4.45 -24.35
N ALA A 23 8.34 -3.32 -24.10
CA ALA A 23 7.84 -2.36 -23.16
C ALA A 23 6.36 -2.24 -23.50
N GLN A 24 5.51 -2.73 -22.61
CA GLN A 24 4.08 -2.53 -22.70
C GLN A 24 3.94 -1.02 -22.85
N GLU A 25 3.45 -0.56 -24.01
CA GLU A 25 3.18 0.87 -24.18
C GLU A 25 2.32 1.24 -22.98
N PRO A 26 2.78 2.16 -22.10
CA PRO A 26 1.99 2.50 -20.93
C PRO A 26 0.65 2.99 -21.45
N ALA A 27 -0.41 2.73 -20.68
CA ALA A 27 -1.82 2.94 -20.99
C ALA A 27 -2.24 4.41 -21.28
N ILE A 28 -1.33 5.24 -21.78
CA ILE A 28 -1.53 6.64 -22.11
C ILE A 28 -2.44 6.85 -23.31
N ALA A 29 -2.54 5.87 -24.21
CA ALA A 29 -3.46 5.96 -25.35
C ALA A 29 -4.91 6.09 -24.88
N ASP A 30 -5.30 5.32 -23.84
CA ASP A 30 -6.64 5.38 -23.27
C ASP A 30 -6.90 6.72 -22.56
N ASP A 31 -5.90 7.26 -21.84
CA ASP A 31 -6.02 8.59 -21.23
C ASP A 31 -6.13 9.70 -22.28
N VAL A 32 -5.38 9.60 -23.38
CA VAL A 32 -5.45 10.57 -24.48
C VAL A 32 -6.84 10.54 -25.12
N GLU A 33 -7.42 9.35 -25.34
CA GLU A 33 -8.79 9.23 -25.84
C GLU A 33 -9.83 9.75 -24.84
N ALA A 34 -9.67 9.46 -23.54
CA ALA A 34 -10.53 9.99 -22.48
C ALA A 34 -10.46 11.53 -22.43
N CYS A 35 -9.26 12.11 -22.50
CA CYS A 35 -9.05 13.55 -22.56
C CYS A 35 -9.62 14.18 -23.83
N ARG A 36 -9.60 13.49 -24.97
CA ARG A 36 -10.24 13.95 -26.22
C ARG A 36 -11.76 13.99 -26.10
N ALA A 37 -12.34 13.09 -25.31
CA ALA A 37 -13.77 13.00 -25.10
C ALA A 37 -14.30 13.97 -24.02
N ASP A 38 -13.43 14.49 -23.14
CA ASP A 38 -13.84 15.41 -22.07
C ASP A 38 -14.11 16.84 -22.61
N PRO A 39 -15.35 17.35 -22.49
CA PRO A 39 -15.72 18.69 -22.93
C PRO A 39 -14.88 19.83 -22.34
N ARG A 40 -14.29 19.64 -21.16
CA ARG A 40 -13.41 20.63 -20.50
C ARG A 40 -12.13 20.89 -21.28
N PHE A 41 -11.68 19.92 -22.09
CA PHE A 41 -10.37 19.96 -22.75
C PHE A 41 -10.44 19.97 -24.28
N LEU A 42 -11.60 20.30 -24.87
CA LEU A 42 -11.80 20.29 -26.33
C LEU A 42 -11.13 21.45 -27.08
N VAL A 43 -10.71 22.52 -26.38
CA VAL A 43 -10.31 23.78 -27.02
C VAL A 43 -8.80 24.00 -26.95
N GLY A 44 -8.13 23.92 -28.10
CA GLY A 44 -6.72 24.26 -28.27
C GLY A 44 -5.77 23.10 -27.99
N GLY A 45 -4.64 23.05 -28.71
CA GLY A 45 -3.72 21.91 -28.63
C GLY A 45 -3.07 21.67 -27.26
N ALA A 46 -3.06 22.69 -26.38
CA ALA A 46 -2.51 22.58 -25.03
C ALA A 46 -3.50 21.94 -24.03
N ALA A 47 -4.81 21.98 -24.30
CA ALA A 47 -5.82 21.45 -23.38
C ALA A 47 -5.66 19.94 -23.12
N MET A 48 -5.14 19.19 -24.10
CA MET A 48 -4.74 17.80 -23.91
C MET A 48 -3.67 17.64 -22.82
N GLY A 49 -2.66 18.52 -22.81
CA GLY A 49 -1.61 18.47 -21.79
C GLY A 49 -2.14 18.82 -20.40
N GLU A 50 -3.04 19.79 -20.29
CA GLU A 50 -3.70 20.12 -19.01
C GLU A 50 -4.50 18.93 -18.46
N CYS A 51 -5.27 18.24 -19.32
CA CYS A 51 -5.99 17.03 -18.92
C CYS A 51 -5.05 15.94 -18.38
N LEU A 52 -3.95 15.68 -19.10
CA LEU A 52 -2.96 14.69 -18.67
C LEU A 52 -2.27 15.09 -17.35
N LEU A 53 -2.06 16.39 -17.11
CA LEU A 53 -1.52 16.88 -15.84
C LEU A 53 -2.54 16.75 -14.70
N GLU A 54 -3.84 16.95 -14.93
CA GLU A 54 -4.88 16.66 -13.93
C GLU A 54 -4.87 15.18 -13.56
N ILE A 55 -4.84 14.28 -14.55
CA ILE A 55 -4.76 12.83 -14.28
C ILE A 55 -3.45 12.50 -13.54
N ALA A 56 -2.33 13.12 -13.91
CA ALA A 56 -1.05 12.93 -13.22
C ALA A 56 -1.13 13.38 -11.75
N ALA A 57 -1.77 14.53 -11.46
CA ALA A 57 -1.96 15.03 -10.10
C ALA A 57 -2.83 14.08 -9.26
N ASP A 58 -3.95 13.60 -9.80
CA ASP A 58 -4.80 12.60 -9.12
C ASP A 58 -4.02 11.29 -8.85
N THR A 59 -3.15 10.89 -9.79
CA THR A 59 -2.28 9.72 -9.63
C THR A 59 -1.16 9.97 -8.60
N GLU A 60 -0.67 11.20 -8.46
CA GLU A 60 0.32 11.59 -7.45
C GLU A 60 -0.25 11.52 -6.03
N GLU A 61 -1.53 11.88 -5.85
CA GLU A 61 -2.21 11.71 -4.56
C GLU A 61 -2.25 10.23 -4.16
N GLN A 62 -2.59 9.34 -5.10
CA GLN A 62 -2.55 7.89 -4.88
C GLN A 62 -1.13 7.40 -4.57
N LEU A 63 -0.12 7.95 -5.25
CA LEU A 63 1.28 7.62 -5.02
C LEU A 63 1.73 8.04 -3.60
N ALA A 64 1.29 9.19 -3.11
CA ALA A 64 1.59 9.64 -1.75
C ALA A 64 0.96 8.72 -0.69
N VAL A 65 -0.28 8.29 -0.89
CA VAL A 65 -0.96 7.31 -0.03
C VAL A 65 -0.19 5.98 -0.04
N LYS A 66 0.12 5.45 -1.23
CA LYS A 66 0.88 4.21 -1.39
C LYS A 66 2.24 4.28 -0.72
N LEU A 67 2.96 5.39 -0.87
CA LEU A 67 4.25 5.61 -0.22
C LEU A 67 4.14 5.55 1.31
N SER A 68 3.09 6.16 1.87
CA SER A 68 2.82 6.11 3.31
C SER A 68 2.54 4.67 3.78
N GLN A 69 1.73 3.92 3.04
CA GLN A 69 1.41 2.52 3.30
C GLN A 69 2.64 1.62 3.19
N THR A 70 3.41 1.73 2.10
CA THR A 70 4.66 1.01 1.90
C THR A 70 5.67 1.32 3.01
N ALA A 71 5.73 2.56 3.52
CA ALA A 71 6.62 2.90 4.64
C ALA A 71 6.30 2.12 5.93
N LYS A 72 5.04 1.69 6.14
CA LYS A 72 4.62 0.93 7.32
C LYS A 72 5.22 -0.49 7.36
N LEU A 73 5.72 -0.99 6.23
CA LEU A 73 6.44 -2.26 6.15
C LEU A 73 7.77 -2.25 6.88
N TYR A 74 8.43 -1.10 6.91
CA TYR A 74 9.80 -1.00 7.39
C TYR A 74 9.85 -0.84 8.90
N CYS A 75 10.74 -1.62 9.53
CA CYS A 75 10.82 -1.75 10.98
C CYS A 75 11.48 -0.55 11.66
N THR A 76 12.34 0.17 10.94
CA THR A 76 13.17 1.26 11.49
C THR A 76 12.78 2.61 10.92
N ASP A 77 12.97 3.67 11.72
CA ASP A 77 12.77 5.05 11.25
C ASP A 77 13.77 5.42 10.14
N SER A 78 14.96 4.82 10.14
CA SER A 78 15.99 5.04 9.11
C SER A 78 15.55 4.52 7.74
N ASP A 79 15.02 3.29 7.68
CA ASP A 79 14.55 2.69 6.42
C ASP A 79 13.35 3.47 5.84
N ARG A 80 12.42 3.89 6.72
CA ARG A 80 11.31 4.75 6.33
C ARG A 80 11.77 6.09 5.78
N GLN A 81 12.77 6.70 6.42
CA GLN A 81 13.36 7.94 5.95
C GLN A 81 14.08 7.74 4.61
N ALA A 82 14.78 6.61 4.41
CA ALA A 82 15.42 6.29 3.15
C ALA A 82 14.41 6.14 2.01
N LEU A 83 13.26 5.49 2.24
CA LEU A 83 12.18 5.40 1.27
C LEU A 83 11.63 6.79 0.88
N ARG A 84 11.37 7.64 1.87
CA ARG A 84 10.89 9.02 1.63
C ARG A 84 11.92 9.86 0.86
N ALA A 85 13.19 9.81 1.27
CA ALA A 85 14.27 10.52 0.59
C ALA A 85 14.45 10.03 -0.85
N SER A 86 14.29 8.72 -1.10
CA SER A 86 14.33 8.18 -2.46
C SER A 86 13.17 8.70 -3.31
N HIS A 87 11.97 8.85 -2.75
CA HIS A 87 10.83 9.43 -3.45
C HIS A 87 11.04 10.93 -3.77
N GLU A 88 11.58 11.71 -2.83
CA GLU A 88 11.92 13.13 -3.06
C GLU A 88 12.96 13.29 -4.20
N GLN A 89 13.97 12.41 -4.23
CA GLN A 89 14.95 12.41 -5.31
C GLN A 89 14.33 12.03 -6.66
N TRP A 90 13.41 11.07 -6.66
CA TRP A 90 12.65 10.68 -7.85
C TRP A 90 11.79 11.84 -8.38
N LEU A 91 11.05 12.55 -7.51
CA LEU A 91 10.26 13.74 -7.90
C LEU A 91 11.14 14.78 -8.61
N ALA A 92 12.31 15.07 -8.05
CA ALA A 92 13.26 16.01 -8.63
C ALA A 92 13.82 15.52 -9.98
N ALA A 93 14.08 14.22 -10.12
CA ALA A 93 14.55 13.62 -11.37
C ALA A 93 13.48 13.66 -12.46
N ARG A 94 12.24 13.27 -12.12
CA ARG A 94 11.07 13.35 -13.01
C ARG A 94 10.86 14.76 -13.53
N GLN A 95 10.87 15.76 -12.64
CA GLN A 95 10.69 17.16 -13.03
C GLN A 95 11.73 17.60 -14.05
N ARG A 96 13.00 17.23 -13.86
CA ARG A 96 14.07 17.55 -14.82
C ARG A 96 13.89 16.82 -16.16
N GLN A 97 13.52 15.54 -16.11
CA GLN A 97 13.38 14.71 -17.30
C GLN A 97 12.17 15.13 -18.16
N CYS A 98 11.00 15.27 -17.56
CA CYS A 98 9.79 15.67 -18.28
C CYS A 98 9.78 17.18 -18.61
N GLY A 99 10.47 17.99 -17.82
CA GLY A 99 10.75 19.40 -18.13
C GLY A 99 11.56 19.55 -19.42
N LEU A 100 12.59 18.71 -19.64
CA LEU A 100 13.36 18.72 -20.89
C LEU A 100 12.47 18.51 -22.13
N LEU A 101 11.49 17.60 -22.04
CA LEU A 101 10.54 17.35 -23.12
C LEU A 101 9.58 18.52 -23.32
N THR A 102 9.20 19.21 -22.24
CA THR A 102 8.35 20.40 -22.30
C THR A 102 9.10 21.55 -22.97
N ASP A 103 10.32 21.83 -22.53
CA ASP A 103 11.11 23.01 -22.89
C ASP A 103 11.76 22.92 -24.28
N SER A 104 11.86 21.71 -24.86
CA SER A 104 12.53 21.49 -26.14
C SER A 104 11.62 20.77 -27.14
N PRO A 105 11.08 21.46 -28.16
CA PRO A 105 11.32 22.85 -28.55
C PRO A 105 10.51 23.95 -27.82
N GLY A 106 9.72 23.63 -26.79
CA GLY A 106 8.93 24.64 -26.07
C GLY A 106 7.66 25.05 -26.83
N ASN A 107 7.06 24.12 -27.57
CA ASN A 107 5.80 24.30 -28.29
C ASN A 107 4.69 23.44 -27.70
N THR A 108 3.48 23.57 -28.24
CA THR A 108 2.31 22.82 -27.74
C THR A 108 2.52 21.31 -27.75
N SER A 109 3.15 20.75 -28.79
CA SER A 109 3.40 19.30 -28.86
C SER A 109 4.42 18.86 -27.81
N SER A 110 5.45 19.66 -27.54
CA SER A 110 6.47 19.35 -26.54
C SER A 110 5.89 19.44 -25.13
N TYR A 111 4.99 20.40 -24.86
CA TYR A 111 4.20 20.47 -23.64
C TYR A 111 3.32 19.23 -23.42
N VAL A 112 2.56 18.80 -24.43
CA VAL A 112 1.75 17.56 -24.34
C VAL A 112 2.62 16.33 -24.07
N ASN A 113 3.79 16.23 -24.71
CA ASN A 113 4.74 15.15 -24.47
C ASN A 113 5.34 15.20 -23.05
N GLY A 114 5.59 16.39 -22.52
CA GLY A 114 6.02 16.59 -21.13
C GLY A 114 4.97 16.17 -20.12
N ALA A 115 3.71 16.54 -20.34
CA ALA A 115 2.58 16.09 -19.52
C ALA A 115 2.42 14.56 -19.55
N ALA A 116 2.51 13.97 -20.74
CA ALA A 116 2.48 12.53 -20.92
C ALA A 116 3.62 11.82 -20.18
N CYS A 117 4.85 12.36 -20.25
CA CYS A 117 5.99 11.88 -19.49
C CYS A 117 5.72 11.88 -17.98
N SER A 118 5.15 12.97 -17.44
CA SER A 118 4.84 13.08 -16.01
C SER A 118 3.86 11.99 -15.57
N LEU A 119 2.77 11.79 -16.31
CA LEU A 119 1.78 10.75 -16.02
C LEU A 119 2.40 9.34 -16.05
N ILE A 120 3.16 9.02 -17.10
CA ILE A 120 3.84 7.72 -17.21
C ILE A 120 4.78 7.50 -16.04
N ALA A 121 5.60 8.50 -15.69
CA ALA A 121 6.56 8.37 -14.61
C ALA A 121 5.88 8.10 -13.27
N VAL A 122 4.78 8.80 -12.96
CA VAL A 122 4.01 8.58 -11.72
C VAL A 122 3.47 7.16 -11.64
N ARG A 123 2.92 6.63 -12.75
CA ARG A 123 2.41 5.25 -12.81
C ARG A 123 3.52 4.21 -12.63
N GLN A 124 4.67 4.41 -13.27
CA GLN A 124 5.84 3.54 -13.06
C GLN A 124 6.30 3.54 -11.59
N GLN A 125 6.23 4.70 -10.93
CA GLN A 125 6.59 4.79 -9.52
C GLN A 125 5.57 4.07 -8.61
N LEU A 126 4.28 4.08 -8.96
CA LEU A 126 3.26 3.27 -8.28
C LEU A 126 3.60 1.77 -8.40
N GLU A 127 3.91 1.28 -9.60
CA GLU A 127 4.30 -0.12 -9.83
C GLU A 127 5.55 -0.51 -9.02
N VAL A 128 6.52 0.40 -8.88
CA VAL A 128 7.70 0.19 -8.04
C VAL A 128 7.30 0.02 -6.57
N LEU A 129 6.38 0.83 -6.06
CA LEU A 129 5.90 0.68 -4.68
C LEU A 129 5.09 -0.61 -4.48
N GLU A 130 4.27 -1.01 -5.45
CA GLU A 130 3.56 -2.29 -5.42
C GLU A 130 4.52 -3.49 -5.38
N LEU A 131 5.62 -3.42 -6.14
CA LEU A 131 6.67 -4.43 -6.07
C LEU A 131 7.28 -4.48 -4.66
N LEU A 132 7.55 -3.33 -4.05
CA LEU A 132 8.06 -3.29 -2.68
C LEU A 132 7.05 -3.88 -1.69
N GLU A 133 5.76 -3.61 -1.82
CA GLU A 133 4.76 -4.18 -0.91
C GLU A 133 4.64 -5.70 -1.00
N ASN A 134 4.73 -6.24 -2.20
CA ASN A 134 4.61 -7.67 -2.44
C ASN A 134 5.86 -8.45 -2.03
N TYR A 135 7.05 -7.86 -2.25
CA TYR A 135 8.33 -8.58 -2.17
C TYR A 135 9.29 -8.06 -1.10
N ALA A 136 9.09 -6.87 -0.52
CA ALA A 136 9.88 -6.47 0.62
C ALA A 136 9.61 -7.42 1.79
N ARG A 137 10.69 -7.91 2.38
CA ARG A 137 10.68 -8.77 3.56
C ARG A 137 11.66 -8.19 4.60
N PRO A 138 11.42 -6.97 5.09
CA PRO A 138 12.29 -6.39 6.11
C PRO A 138 12.27 -7.29 7.35
N ARG A 139 13.45 -7.60 7.89
CA ARG A 139 13.56 -8.41 9.10
C ARG A 139 13.39 -7.51 10.32
N CYS A 140 12.23 -7.58 10.95
CA CYS A 140 11.96 -6.85 12.18
C CYS A 140 12.38 -7.67 13.40
N ASP A 141 12.92 -6.98 14.40
CA ASP A 141 13.06 -7.52 15.75
C ASP A 141 11.71 -7.43 16.47
N GLY A 142 10.87 -8.45 16.26
CA GLY A 142 9.52 -8.58 16.85
C GLY A 142 8.39 -8.52 15.81
N PRO A 143 7.14 -8.35 16.28
CA PRO A 143 5.97 -8.30 15.40
C PRO A 143 6.08 -7.26 14.28
N ALA A 144 5.77 -7.69 13.06
CA ALA A 144 5.77 -6.88 11.85
C ALA A 144 4.42 -6.97 11.15
N LEU A 145 4.13 -6.00 10.29
CA LEU A 145 2.91 -5.98 9.50
C LEU A 145 2.94 -7.09 8.43
N THR A 146 1.93 -7.95 8.42
CA THR A 146 1.72 -8.95 7.37
C THR A 146 0.79 -8.38 6.30
N ILE A 147 1.36 -7.79 5.24
CA ILE A 147 0.58 -7.14 4.17
C ILE A 147 -0.39 -8.08 3.49
N ALA A 148 0.01 -9.32 3.20
CA ALA A 148 -0.88 -10.29 2.54
C ALA A 148 -2.21 -10.49 3.30
N ALA A 149 -2.16 -10.35 4.63
CA ALA A 149 -3.31 -10.49 5.53
C ALA A 149 -3.83 -9.15 6.05
N SER A 150 -3.36 -8.01 5.54
CA SER A 150 -3.82 -6.67 5.96
C SER A 150 -4.58 -5.98 4.83
N ARG A 151 -5.53 -5.10 5.17
CA ARG A 151 -6.31 -4.29 4.22
C ARG A 151 -6.39 -2.85 4.73
N PHE A 152 -5.88 -1.90 3.95
CA PHE A 152 -6.06 -0.47 4.21
C PHE A 152 -7.41 0.00 3.71
N GLY A 153 -7.96 1.05 4.33
CA GLY A 153 -9.18 1.72 3.89
C GLY A 153 -10.43 0.86 4.06
N GLU A 154 -11.33 0.93 3.09
CA GLU A 154 -12.61 0.24 3.09
C GLU A 154 -12.45 -1.28 3.23
N GLN A 155 -13.36 -1.89 3.98
CA GLN A 155 -13.37 -3.33 4.23
C GLN A 155 -14.49 -3.98 3.43
N SER A 156 -14.16 -5.03 2.70
CA SER A 156 -15.13 -5.93 2.07
C SER A 156 -15.59 -7.02 3.06
N ASP A 157 -16.59 -7.79 2.65
CA ASP A 157 -17.02 -9.02 3.32
C ASP A 157 -16.15 -10.24 2.92
N GLU A 158 -14.99 -10.02 2.30
CA GLU A 158 -14.07 -11.08 1.93
C GLU A 158 -13.41 -11.69 3.18
N THR A 159 -13.31 -13.02 3.21
CA THR A 159 -12.48 -13.73 4.19
C THR A 159 -11.01 -13.64 3.80
N VAL A 160 -10.18 -13.10 4.69
CA VAL A 160 -8.75 -12.92 4.49
C VAL A 160 -7.97 -13.94 5.33
N GLU A 161 -7.24 -14.83 4.66
CA GLU A 161 -6.36 -15.80 5.32
C GLU A 161 -5.13 -15.14 5.93
N ILE A 162 -4.73 -15.60 7.12
CA ILE A 162 -3.51 -15.20 7.81
C ILE A 162 -2.43 -16.26 7.56
N PRO A 163 -1.41 -15.96 6.74
CA PRO A 163 -0.34 -16.92 6.44
C PRO A 163 0.30 -17.47 7.71
N TYR A 164 0.53 -18.78 7.75
CA TYR A 164 1.23 -19.47 8.85
C TYR A 164 0.52 -19.51 10.21
N ALA A 165 -0.74 -19.05 10.31
CA ALA A 165 -1.49 -19.06 11.57
C ALA A 165 -2.72 -19.99 11.60
N ASP A 166 -3.06 -20.67 10.50
CA ASP A 166 -4.32 -21.43 10.37
C ASP A 166 -5.55 -20.63 10.84
N MET A 167 -5.53 -19.33 10.57
CA MET A 167 -6.57 -18.38 10.94
C MET A 167 -6.95 -17.53 9.74
N SER A 168 -8.19 -17.05 9.74
CA SER A 168 -8.68 -16.03 8.83
C SER A 168 -9.47 -14.97 9.58
N TRP A 169 -9.56 -13.77 9.00
CA TRP A 169 -10.41 -12.71 9.52
C TRP A 169 -11.37 -12.19 8.45
N GLN A 170 -12.48 -11.63 8.92
CA GLN A 170 -13.52 -11.07 8.06
C GLN A 170 -14.24 -9.95 8.80
N VAL A 171 -14.58 -8.88 8.10
CA VAL A 171 -15.58 -7.91 8.60
C VAL A 171 -16.96 -8.39 8.15
N THR A 172 -17.86 -8.57 9.10
CA THR A 172 -19.21 -9.10 8.87
C THR A 172 -20.29 -8.14 9.37
N GLY A 173 -21.49 -8.25 8.82
CA GLY A 173 -22.64 -7.44 9.21
C GLY A 173 -22.73 -6.09 8.48
N GLU A 174 -23.77 -5.33 8.81
CA GLU A 174 -24.09 -4.03 8.20
C GLU A 174 -23.75 -2.88 9.15
N THR A 175 -23.83 -1.64 8.66
CA THR A 175 -23.63 -0.46 9.48
C THR A 175 -24.59 -0.46 10.68
N GLY A 176 -24.05 -0.36 11.90
CA GLY A 176 -24.83 -0.44 13.14
C GLY A 176 -24.92 -1.85 13.78
N ASP A 177 -24.44 -2.90 13.10
CA ASP A 177 -24.26 -4.26 13.65
C ASP A 177 -23.06 -4.95 12.96
N ARG A 178 -21.91 -4.28 12.99
CA ARG A 178 -20.71 -4.70 12.27
C ARG A 178 -19.71 -5.34 13.22
N HIS A 179 -19.11 -6.45 12.80
CA HIS A 179 -18.20 -7.24 13.63
C HIS A 179 -16.92 -7.60 12.86
N LEU A 180 -15.76 -7.44 13.49
CA LEU A 180 -14.52 -8.09 13.06
C LEU A 180 -14.48 -9.48 13.68
N VAL A 181 -14.46 -10.51 12.84
CA VAL A 181 -14.47 -11.91 13.28
C VAL A 181 -13.19 -12.60 12.84
N VAL A 182 -12.59 -13.35 13.75
CA VAL A 182 -11.42 -14.21 13.48
C VAL A 182 -11.81 -15.66 13.69
N ARG A 183 -11.47 -16.53 12.74
CA ARG A 183 -11.81 -17.95 12.75
C ARG A 183 -10.58 -18.82 12.50
N GLN A 184 -10.61 -20.06 12.98
CA GLN A 184 -9.68 -21.09 12.50
C GLN A 184 -10.04 -21.51 11.08
N THR A 185 -9.05 -21.58 10.19
CA THR A 185 -9.26 -21.96 8.80
C THR A 185 -9.64 -23.44 8.66
N ALA A 186 -9.13 -24.30 9.56
CA ALA A 186 -9.30 -25.75 9.46
C ALA A 186 -10.76 -26.22 9.66
N ASP A 187 -11.49 -25.61 10.59
CA ASP A 187 -12.83 -26.05 11.00
C ASP A 187 -13.87 -24.92 11.11
N GLY A 188 -13.46 -23.67 10.91
CA GLY A 188 -14.33 -22.49 11.01
C GLY A 188 -14.63 -22.04 12.44
N THR A 189 -13.97 -22.59 13.46
CA THR A 189 -14.18 -22.21 14.86
C THR A 189 -13.89 -20.72 15.07
N GLU A 190 -14.86 -19.98 15.60
CA GLU A 190 -14.71 -18.57 15.95
C GLU A 190 -13.76 -18.40 17.15
N LEU A 191 -12.65 -17.71 16.94
CA LEU A 191 -11.65 -17.41 17.97
C LEU A 191 -11.88 -16.04 18.61
N ALA A 192 -12.33 -15.08 17.81
CA ALA A 192 -12.59 -13.72 18.27
C ALA A 192 -13.76 -13.11 17.50
N ARG A 193 -14.53 -12.29 18.21
CA ARG A 193 -15.55 -11.41 17.65
C ARG A 193 -15.46 -10.08 18.37
N GLN A 194 -15.20 -9.03 17.61
CA GLN A 194 -15.09 -7.68 18.10
C GLN A 194 -16.20 -6.83 17.49
N ASP A 195 -17.00 -6.20 18.35
CA ASP A 195 -18.00 -5.23 17.93
C ASP A 195 -17.31 -3.97 17.41
N ILE A 196 -17.60 -3.66 16.15
CA ILE A 196 -17.12 -2.49 15.42
C ILE A 196 -18.31 -1.77 14.76
N SER A 197 -19.49 -1.84 15.37
CA SER A 197 -20.73 -1.27 14.82
C SER A 197 -20.70 0.26 14.66
N ASP A 198 -19.88 0.94 15.47
CA ASP A 198 -19.59 2.37 15.39
C ASP A 198 -18.40 2.71 14.49
N CYS A 199 -17.74 1.71 13.89
CA CYS A 199 -16.65 1.92 12.93
C CYS A 199 -17.17 2.17 11.52
N ARG A 200 -16.68 3.25 10.92
CA ARG A 200 -16.72 3.52 9.49
C ARG A 200 -15.29 3.51 8.95
N PHE A 201 -15.03 2.65 7.97
CA PHE A 201 -13.77 2.66 7.22
C PHE A 201 -13.94 3.57 6.00
N CYS A 202 -12.93 4.36 5.66
CA CYS A 202 -13.00 5.25 4.51
C CYS A 202 -13.10 4.50 3.17
N GLY A 203 -14.06 4.88 2.32
CA GLY A 203 -14.19 4.43 0.94
C GLY A 203 -13.40 5.24 -0.08
N ASP A 204 -13.13 6.52 0.22
CA ASP A 204 -12.31 7.40 -0.61
C ASP A 204 -11.15 8.01 0.19
N SER A 205 -10.11 8.47 -0.51
CA SER A 205 -8.90 9.07 0.09
C SER A 205 -9.07 10.55 0.45
N ARG A 206 -10.27 11.12 0.30
CA ARG A 206 -10.53 12.57 0.47
C ARG A 206 -11.03 12.92 1.87
N GLU A 207 -11.52 11.94 2.62
CA GLU A 207 -11.79 12.08 4.05
C GLU A 207 -10.46 12.17 4.85
N ASP A 208 -10.48 12.88 5.98
CA ASP A 208 -9.28 13.16 6.78
C ASP A 208 -8.63 11.86 7.29
N ASN A 209 -7.31 11.74 7.09
CA ASN A 209 -6.48 10.67 7.67
C ASN A 209 -6.88 9.22 7.32
N CYS A 210 -7.57 9.01 6.20
CA CYS A 210 -8.04 7.69 5.74
C CYS A 210 -6.94 6.68 5.41
N GLN A 211 -5.72 7.14 5.13
CA GLN A 211 -4.56 6.26 4.92
C GLN A 211 -4.15 5.49 6.19
N GLU A 212 -4.68 5.86 7.35
CA GLU A 212 -4.47 5.15 8.61
C GLU A 212 -5.52 4.06 8.86
N ASP A 213 -6.71 4.15 8.24
CA ASP A 213 -7.82 3.23 8.40
C ASP A 213 -7.52 1.86 7.79
N GLY A 214 -8.12 0.82 8.36
CA GLY A 214 -8.06 -0.54 7.85
C GLY A 214 -8.05 -1.62 8.94
N VAL A 215 -7.88 -2.86 8.52
CA VAL A 215 -7.64 -4.03 9.38
C VAL A 215 -6.25 -4.57 9.10
N PHE A 216 -5.47 -4.76 10.16
CA PHE A 216 -4.04 -5.00 10.09
C PHE A 216 -3.65 -6.21 10.93
N VAL A 217 -2.76 -7.03 10.39
CA VAL A 217 -2.26 -8.24 11.05
C VAL A 217 -0.79 -8.05 11.39
N LEU A 218 -0.43 -8.31 12.64
CA LEU A 218 0.92 -8.31 13.15
C LEU A 218 1.38 -9.74 13.45
N GLN A 219 2.53 -10.15 12.90
CA GLN A 219 3.14 -11.45 13.17
C GLN A 219 4.62 -11.29 13.56
N ASP A 220 5.04 -12.03 14.58
CA ASP A 220 6.47 -12.26 14.86
C ASP A 220 6.92 -13.47 14.05
N TRP A 221 8.02 -13.35 13.30
CA TRP A 221 8.58 -14.45 12.51
C TRP A 221 9.00 -15.66 13.36
N ARG A 222 9.19 -15.47 14.67
CA ARG A 222 9.55 -16.53 15.63
C ARG A 222 8.33 -17.34 16.10
N THR A 223 7.15 -16.73 16.08
CA THR A 223 5.86 -17.34 16.48
C THR A 223 4.75 -16.86 15.55
N PRO A 224 4.84 -17.15 14.25
CA PRO A 224 3.89 -16.62 13.26
C PRO A 224 2.47 -17.15 13.48
N GLU A 225 2.31 -18.25 14.22
CA GLU A 225 1.04 -18.87 14.55
C GLU A 225 0.21 -18.10 15.61
N LYS A 226 0.78 -17.04 16.18
CA LYS A 226 0.13 -16.19 17.20
C LYS A 226 0.03 -14.74 16.72
N PRO A 227 -0.84 -14.46 15.72
CA PRO A 227 -0.99 -13.11 15.22
C PRO A 227 -1.72 -12.22 16.22
N ALA A 228 -1.38 -10.93 16.23
CA ALA A 228 -2.25 -9.88 16.78
C ALA A 228 -2.94 -9.16 15.62
N LEU A 229 -4.18 -8.75 15.83
CA LEU A 229 -4.96 -7.99 14.85
C LEU A 229 -5.30 -6.65 15.45
N PHE A 230 -5.22 -5.60 14.64
CA PHE A 230 -5.81 -4.32 15.03
C PHE A 230 -6.55 -3.70 13.87
N HIS A 231 -7.58 -2.93 14.17
CA HIS A 231 -8.26 -2.12 13.18
C HIS A 231 -8.16 -0.65 13.54
N VAL A 232 -8.15 0.21 12.52
CA VAL A 232 -8.27 1.65 12.64
C VAL A 232 -9.46 2.10 11.81
N CYS A 233 -10.36 2.86 12.41
CA CYS A 233 -11.59 3.28 11.77
C CYS A 233 -12.02 4.65 12.29
N HIS A 234 -12.88 5.34 11.56
CA HIS A 234 -13.61 6.48 12.06
C HIS A 234 -14.76 6.06 12.98
N VAL A 235 -14.89 6.72 14.13
CA VAL A 235 -15.98 6.54 15.11
C VAL A 235 -16.85 7.80 15.26
N GLY A 236 -16.70 8.72 14.30
CA GLY A 236 -17.40 10.00 14.21
C GLY A 236 -16.97 10.73 12.94
N ALA A 237 -17.33 12.02 12.81
CA ALA A 237 -16.97 12.81 11.63
C ALA A 237 -15.45 13.01 11.47
N HIS A 238 -14.73 13.16 12.59
CA HIS A 238 -13.29 13.39 12.61
C HIS A 238 -12.54 12.44 13.55
N SER A 239 -13.25 11.73 14.43
CA SER A 239 -12.60 10.90 15.45
C SER A 239 -12.24 9.53 14.89
N GLN A 240 -11.05 9.05 15.22
CA GLN A 240 -10.57 7.72 14.85
C GLN A 240 -10.28 6.87 16.08
N ARG A 241 -10.46 5.56 15.93
CA ARG A 241 -10.14 4.57 16.97
C ARG A 241 -9.24 3.49 16.41
N LEU A 242 -8.20 3.16 17.17
CA LEU A 242 -7.41 1.95 17.02
C LEU A 242 -7.80 0.99 18.13
N ASP A 243 -8.20 -0.22 17.75
CA ASP A 243 -8.34 -1.33 18.70
C ASP A 243 -7.52 -2.53 18.25
N LEU A 244 -6.72 -3.07 19.17
CA LEU A 244 -5.93 -4.27 18.98
C LEU A 244 -6.48 -5.42 19.82
N ILE A 245 -6.57 -6.61 19.22
CA ILE A 245 -6.94 -7.88 19.84
C ILE A 245 -5.84 -8.92 19.58
N ASP A 246 -5.72 -9.88 20.50
CA ASP A 246 -5.04 -11.14 20.27
C ASP A 246 -6.09 -12.26 20.28
N PRO A 247 -6.40 -12.87 19.12
CA PRO A 247 -7.42 -13.91 19.05
C PRO A 247 -7.10 -15.15 19.89
N THR A 248 -5.83 -15.41 20.18
CA THR A 248 -5.38 -16.60 20.91
C THR A 248 -5.31 -16.40 22.42
N VAL A 249 -5.14 -15.15 22.88
CA VAL A 249 -4.99 -14.82 24.30
C VAL A 249 -6.24 -14.16 24.86
N THR A 250 -6.81 -13.19 24.14
CA THR A 250 -7.92 -12.35 24.60
C THR A 250 -9.23 -12.61 23.86
N GLY A 251 -9.20 -13.43 22.81
CA GLY A 251 -10.34 -13.57 21.90
C GLY A 251 -10.71 -12.21 21.31
N GLY A 252 -11.98 -11.81 21.45
CA GLY A 252 -12.49 -10.51 20.99
C GLY A 252 -12.23 -9.31 21.93
N ALA A 253 -11.66 -9.52 23.12
CA ALA A 253 -11.40 -8.42 24.05
C ALA A 253 -10.17 -7.59 23.61
N SER A 254 -10.32 -6.27 23.62
CA SER A 254 -9.25 -5.35 23.23
C SER A 254 -8.10 -5.35 24.25
N GLN A 255 -6.87 -5.55 23.76
CA GLN A 255 -5.63 -5.39 24.52
C GLN A 255 -5.13 -3.93 24.53
N LEU A 256 -5.41 -3.20 23.45
CA LEU A 256 -5.10 -1.78 23.32
C LEU A 256 -6.26 -1.09 22.59
N ARG A 257 -6.83 -0.07 23.23
CA ARG A 257 -7.84 0.82 22.66
C ARG A 257 -7.36 2.26 22.76
N VAL A 258 -7.30 2.96 21.63
CA VAL A 258 -6.90 4.36 21.54
C VAL A 258 -7.89 5.10 20.67
N THR A 259 -8.53 6.13 21.21
CA THR A 259 -9.42 7.02 20.46
C THR A 259 -8.80 8.40 20.39
N ALA A 260 -8.71 8.95 19.19
CA ALA A 260 -8.28 10.32 18.93
C ALA A 260 -9.49 11.17 18.45
N PRO A 261 -9.69 12.36 19.01
CA PRO A 261 -10.71 13.30 18.55
C PRO A 261 -10.61 13.70 17.07
N TYR A 262 -9.40 13.83 16.52
CA TYR A 262 -9.19 14.35 15.16
C TYR A 262 -8.30 13.48 14.27
N ILE A 263 -7.14 13.06 14.76
CA ILE A 263 -6.16 12.31 13.95
C ILE A 263 -5.57 11.20 14.79
N LEU A 264 -5.61 9.97 14.30
CA LEU A 264 -4.88 8.86 14.90
C LEU A 264 -3.83 8.35 13.94
N THR A 265 -2.55 8.52 14.29
CA THR A 265 -1.45 7.93 13.52
C THR A 265 -0.90 6.71 14.24
N TRP A 266 -0.45 5.72 13.47
CA TRP A 266 0.19 4.55 14.04
C TRP A 266 1.45 4.15 13.28
N LYS A 267 2.40 3.53 13.99
CA LYS A 267 3.62 2.98 13.40
C LYS A 267 4.14 1.78 14.16
N LEU A 268 4.81 0.89 13.46
CA LEU A 268 5.58 -0.20 14.06
C LEU A 268 7.05 0.21 14.17
N ARG A 269 7.67 0.03 15.34
CA ARG A 269 9.12 0.22 15.50
C ARG A 269 9.66 -0.90 16.36
N ASN A 270 10.55 -1.72 15.80
CA ASN A 270 11.20 -2.83 16.51
C ASN A 270 10.18 -3.68 17.31
N GLY A 271 9.15 -4.19 16.62
CA GLY A 271 8.12 -5.02 17.25
C GLY A 271 7.10 -4.27 18.11
N THR A 272 7.22 -2.96 18.28
CA THR A 272 6.30 -2.14 19.07
C THR A 272 5.37 -1.33 18.18
N LEU A 273 4.08 -1.60 18.25
CA LEU A 273 3.03 -0.72 17.74
C LEU A 273 2.95 0.52 18.62
N THR A 274 3.07 1.69 18.02
CA THR A 274 2.87 2.99 18.68
C THR A 274 1.68 3.69 18.05
N ALA A 275 0.65 3.97 18.84
CA ALA A 275 -0.50 4.78 18.46
C ALA A 275 -0.35 6.19 19.04
N THR A 276 -0.49 7.22 18.21
CA THR A 276 -0.29 8.63 18.58
C THR A 276 -1.56 9.44 18.29
N PRO A 277 -2.39 9.72 19.31
CA PRO A 277 -3.59 10.53 19.14
C PRO A 277 -3.22 12.01 18.95
N ASP A 278 -3.87 12.66 18.00
CA ASP A 278 -3.75 14.07 17.60
C ASP A 278 -2.31 14.56 17.39
N GLY A 279 -1.39 13.66 17.01
CA GLY A 279 0.03 13.96 16.89
C GLY A 279 0.74 14.28 18.22
N ASP A 280 0.07 14.13 19.37
CA ASP A 280 0.64 14.42 20.68
C ASP A 280 1.51 13.26 21.18
N ASN A 281 2.82 13.45 21.07
CA ASN A 281 3.82 12.50 21.53
C ASN A 281 3.73 12.17 23.04
N ARG A 282 3.06 12.99 23.85
CA ARG A 282 2.85 12.73 25.29
C ARG A 282 1.71 11.76 25.56
N GLN A 283 0.80 11.60 24.60
CA GLN A 283 -0.37 10.74 24.72
C GLN A 283 -0.20 9.37 24.04
N ARG A 284 1.01 9.10 23.53
CA ARG A 284 1.34 7.84 22.86
C ARG A 284 1.01 6.63 23.71
N LYS A 285 0.43 5.64 23.05
CA LYS A 285 0.21 4.30 23.62
C LYS A 285 1.02 3.29 22.82
N PHE A 286 1.44 2.24 23.51
CA PHE A 286 2.35 1.24 22.99
C PHE A 286 1.75 -0.15 23.16
N TRP A 287 1.99 -1.01 22.18
CA TRP A 287 1.74 -2.44 22.30
C TRP A 287 2.93 -3.22 21.69
N PRO A 288 3.48 -4.23 22.38
CA PRO A 288 3.19 -4.56 23.77
C PRO A 288 3.58 -3.41 24.71
N THR A 289 2.97 -3.36 25.89
CA THR A 289 3.34 -2.36 26.92
C THR A 289 4.80 -2.61 27.35
N PRO A 290 5.66 -1.58 27.42
CA PRO A 290 7.06 -1.71 27.83
C PRO A 290 7.25 -2.25 29.25
#